data_AF-A0A1H4L5H6-F1
#
_entry.id   AF-A0A1H4L5H6-F1
#
_cell.length_a   1.000
_cell.length_b   1.000
_cell.length_c   1.000
_cell.angle_alpha   90.00
_cell.angle_beta   90.00
_cell.angle_gamma   90.00
#
_symmetry.space_group_name_H-M   'P 1'
#
loop_
_entity.id
_entity.type
_entity.pdbx_description
1 polymer ?
#
loop_
_entity_poly.entity_id
_entity_poly.type
_entity_poly.pdbx_seq_one_letter_code
_entity_poly.pdbx_strand_id
1 'polypeptide(L)'
;MTSSTVTDVSTLLMIDSTSARDRDDAFAVIPLPDGRGWAVEVHIAGVADVVELGSVADKQAFLRAETRYLRSRTIPMLGDTAEQAATLTTEAARTSLRVTGTITTDGRLVDTAVGRGQIPSGRCVAIDHAQVPGILTDPAHPLHPQLAAADAAAQILLGARRDGGALAFYDLTRGWATNEDGAIVAIAAELRTVAYVIVQELMIATNEAVALWCVEQGLPILFRNHRPNPVAGPTDELMTEIAAAAGDPDLFAKLRGRLLSTLRAATYDPTVHGHYGLRLSAYSHVTSPLRRVADLINQRIILAHLDHSPTPYTPDQLAALGTDLNRRTRAAREAKKNHFKHADHRIVTQEAARDLTMLDARTFHKVLKTAATAPLRDEIAAELARRVDADLLTAPDVAVLIDAADPTWRPIQLRVLDTLADTHPEMGPSVVSVWRQTHPDQSPPELETRRNGADHHPLFAARATHRSIRGPWTTAAAKKPAEQAAHWAALRAQLLGTDHPDPEPEWPAAPQNPQAPAPPASEDPGPVIPRPPHDTTTLTAFNLDEAKKSKALSNPTAWLMSLAQNNHQAPPEWEIRTDGPAHAPHFTATVHLAGHTATADATTKTAAKTASAAALIEALFARQ
;
A
#
# COMPACT_ATOMS: atom_id res chain seq x y z
N MET A 1 39.38 -34.12 -8.88
CA MET A 1 38.39 -34.76 -7.98
C MET A 1 37.64 -33.63 -7.30
N THR A 2 36.50 -33.23 -7.86
CA THR A 2 35.67 -32.14 -7.33
C THR A 2 34.86 -32.68 -6.16
N SER A 3 35.08 -32.12 -4.96
CA SER A 3 34.27 -32.38 -3.78
C SER A 3 32.83 -31.96 -4.08
N SER A 4 31.91 -32.92 -4.28
CA SER A 4 30.49 -32.62 -4.40
C SER A 4 30.01 -32.04 -3.08
N THR A 5 29.50 -30.82 -3.10
CA THR A 5 28.94 -30.16 -1.92
C THR A 5 27.59 -30.77 -1.57
N VAL A 6 27.13 -30.67 -0.32
CA VAL A 6 25.85 -31.28 0.14
C VAL A 6 24.64 -30.78 -0.69
N THR A 7 24.73 -29.56 -1.22
CA THR A 7 23.75 -28.99 -2.15
C THR A 7 23.67 -29.71 -3.50
N ASP A 8 24.80 -30.18 -4.05
CA ASP A 8 24.86 -30.86 -5.37
C ASP A 8 23.99 -32.13 -5.46
N VAL A 9 23.69 -32.76 -4.32
CA VAL A 9 22.93 -34.03 -4.24
C VAL A 9 21.48 -33.79 -3.83
N SER A 10 21.13 -32.57 -3.43
CA SER A 10 19.79 -32.24 -2.93
C SER A 10 18.79 -32.02 -4.06
N THR A 11 17.51 -32.27 -3.74
CA THR A 11 16.38 -31.99 -4.62
C THR A 11 16.30 -30.49 -4.93
N LEU A 12 16.01 -30.13 -6.17
CA LEU A 12 15.78 -28.74 -6.57
C LEU A 12 14.27 -28.45 -6.58
N LEU A 13 13.84 -27.37 -5.94
CA LEU A 13 12.45 -26.95 -5.90
C LEU A 13 12.17 -26.01 -7.07
N MET A 14 11.11 -26.28 -7.83
CA MET A 14 10.53 -25.36 -8.80
C MET A 14 9.18 -24.90 -8.25
N ILE A 15 9.12 -23.69 -7.72
CA ILE A 15 7.91 -23.14 -7.11
C ILE A 15 7.24 -22.22 -8.12
N ASP A 16 6.17 -22.70 -8.75
CA ASP A 16 5.44 -22.00 -9.80
C ASP A 16 3.95 -22.36 -9.72
N SER A 17 3.08 -21.61 -10.40
CA SER A 17 1.69 -22.07 -10.55
C SER A 17 1.61 -23.43 -11.27
N THR A 18 0.60 -24.24 -10.95
CA THR A 18 0.36 -25.53 -11.61
C THR A 18 0.18 -25.39 -13.12
N SER A 19 -0.27 -24.21 -13.56
CA SER A 19 -0.47 -23.86 -14.97
C SER A 19 0.78 -23.29 -15.67
N ALA A 20 1.89 -23.08 -14.95
CA ALA A 20 3.11 -22.51 -15.52
C ALA A 20 3.70 -23.46 -16.57
N ARG A 21 4.02 -22.90 -17.74
CA ARG A 21 4.66 -23.63 -18.85
C ARG A 21 6.15 -23.31 -18.94
N ASP A 22 6.52 -22.14 -18.45
CA ASP A 22 7.81 -21.49 -18.51
C ASP A 22 8.44 -21.44 -17.12
N ARG A 23 9.03 -22.57 -16.70
CA ARG A 23 9.78 -22.65 -15.43
C ARG A 23 11.22 -22.25 -15.67
N ASP A 24 11.54 -21.03 -15.26
CA ASP A 24 12.87 -20.43 -15.43
C ASP A 24 13.87 -20.90 -14.38
N ASP A 25 13.43 -21.10 -13.14
CA ASP A 25 14.33 -21.32 -12.01
C ASP A 25 13.98 -22.57 -11.19
N ALA A 26 15.02 -23.16 -10.60
CA ALA A 26 14.94 -24.23 -9.63
C ALA A 26 16.02 -24.02 -8.56
N PHE A 27 15.72 -24.23 -7.28
CA PHE A 27 16.67 -23.92 -6.21
C PHE A 27 16.71 -24.95 -5.08
N ALA A 28 17.84 -24.98 -4.37
CA ALA A 28 17.99 -25.63 -3.09
C ALA A 28 18.58 -24.68 -2.05
N VAL A 29 18.03 -24.74 -0.83
CA VAL A 29 18.51 -23.98 0.33
C VAL A 29 18.68 -24.95 1.48
N ILE A 30 19.88 -24.99 2.07
CA ILE A 30 20.24 -25.93 3.13
C ILE A 30 20.90 -25.15 4.26
N PRO A 31 20.48 -25.32 5.53
CA PRO A 31 21.16 -24.69 6.66
C PRO A 31 22.62 -25.14 6.73
N LEU A 32 23.53 -24.22 7.02
CA LEU A 32 24.93 -24.58 7.25
C LEU A 32 25.08 -25.37 8.57
N PRO A 33 25.99 -26.36 8.63
CA PRO A 33 26.18 -27.18 9.84
C PRO A 33 26.56 -26.40 11.09
N ASP A 34 27.20 -25.24 10.93
CA ASP A 34 27.60 -24.35 12.03
C ASP A 34 26.49 -23.37 12.46
N GLY A 35 25.32 -23.43 11.80
CA GLY A 35 24.17 -22.57 12.06
C GLY A 35 24.34 -21.13 11.59
N ARG A 36 25.44 -20.79 10.89
CA ARG A 36 25.75 -19.40 10.48
C ARG A 36 25.29 -19.07 9.07
N GLY A 37 24.05 -19.45 8.75
CA GLY A 37 23.41 -19.13 7.47
C GLY A 37 22.97 -20.36 6.69
N TRP A 38 22.85 -20.20 5.37
CA TRP A 38 22.34 -21.21 4.46
C TRP A 38 23.19 -21.32 3.20
N ALA A 39 23.57 -22.54 2.83
CA ALA A 39 24.06 -22.80 1.48
C ALA A 39 22.88 -22.71 0.50
N VAL A 40 23.07 -22.00 -0.60
CA VAL A 40 22.08 -21.86 -1.67
C VAL A 40 22.66 -22.32 -3.00
N GLU A 41 21.83 -23.00 -3.77
CA GLU A 41 22.08 -23.37 -5.16
C GLU A 41 20.85 -22.99 -5.98
N VAL A 42 21.03 -22.16 -7.00
CA VAL A 42 19.99 -21.74 -7.93
C VAL A 42 20.42 -22.14 -9.34
N HIS A 43 19.50 -22.77 -10.06
CA HIS A 43 19.63 -23.12 -11.46
C HIS A 43 18.62 -22.32 -12.27
N ILE A 44 19.11 -21.65 -13.30
CA ILE A 44 18.31 -20.88 -14.24
C ILE A 44 18.35 -21.62 -15.59
N ALA A 45 17.21 -21.85 -16.22
CA ALA A 45 17.06 -22.55 -17.50
C ALA A 45 18.10 -22.09 -18.53
N GLY A 46 18.83 -23.03 -19.13
CA GLY A 46 19.91 -22.76 -20.10
C GLY A 46 19.41 -22.37 -21.49
N VAL A 47 18.55 -21.35 -21.57
CA VAL A 47 17.89 -20.91 -22.82
C VAL A 47 18.90 -20.56 -23.92
N ALA A 48 20.03 -19.95 -23.57
CA ALA A 48 21.09 -19.62 -24.51
C ALA A 48 21.73 -20.85 -25.19
N ASP A 49 21.68 -22.04 -24.57
CA ASP A 49 22.12 -23.30 -25.20
C ASP A 49 21.07 -23.86 -26.17
N VAL A 50 19.80 -23.46 -26.01
CA VAL A 50 18.67 -23.92 -26.84
C VAL A 50 18.38 -22.94 -27.99
N VAL A 51 18.59 -21.65 -27.77
CA VAL A 51 18.26 -20.56 -28.69
C VAL A 51 19.53 -19.95 -29.26
N GLU A 52 20.03 -20.55 -30.34
CA GLU A 52 21.19 -20.07 -31.06
C GLU A 52 20.99 -18.64 -31.58
N LEU A 53 22.05 -17.82 -31.50
CA LEU A 53 22.03 -16.44 -32.00
C LEU A 53 21.75 -16.41 -33.52
N GLY A 54 20.79 -15.60 -33.95
CA GLY A 54 20.37 -15.50 -35.35
C GLY A 54 19.34 -16.53 -35.82
N SER A 55 19.00 -17.51 -34.97
CA SER A 55 17.94 -18.49 -35.24
C SER A 55 16.54 -17.85 -35.36
N VAL A 56 15.54 -18.62 -35.79
CA VAL A 56 14.15 -18.16 -35.86
C VAL A 56 13.62 -17.82 -34.46
N ALA A 57 13.92 -18.65 -33.46
CA ALA A 57 13.53 -18.42 -32.08
C ALA A 57 14.21 -17.16 -31.51
N ASP A 58 15.47 -16.90 -31.84
CA ASP A 58 16.18 -15.68 -31.45
C ASP A 58 15.55 -14.42 -32.04
N LYS A 59 15.32 -14.41 -33.35
CA LYS A 59 14.64 -13.30 -34.03
C LYS A 59 13.26 -13.04 -33.42
N GLN A 60 12.53 -14.10 -33.06
CA GLN A 60 11.25 -13.99 -32.38
C GLN A 60 11.39 -13.42 -30.96
N ALA A 61 12.40 -13.85 -30.20
CA ALA A 61 12.68 -13.33 -28.87
C ALA A 61 12.94 -11.82 -28.91
N PHE A 62 13.78 -11.35 -29.84
CA PHE A 62 14.04 -9.92 -30.04
C PHE A 62 12.83 -9.16 -30.59
N LEU A 63 11.96 -9.79 -31.39
CA LEU A 63 10.72 -9.17 -31.85
C LEU A 63 9.74 -8.96 -30.68
N ARG A 64 9.59 -9.97 -29.80
CA ARG A 64 8.63 -9.96 -28.70
C ARG A 64 9.14 -9.24 -27.45
N ALA A 65 10.46 -9.27 -27.21
CA ALA A 65 11.18 -8.77 -26.04
C ALA A 65 10.83 -9.46 -24.70
N GLU A 66 9.56 -9.81 -24.49
CA GLU A 66 9.06 -10.49 -23.29
C GLU A 66 7.86 -11.40 -23.63
N THR A 67 7.59 -12.37 -22.75
CA THR A 67 6.34 -13.16 -22.80
C THR A 67 5.16 -12.27 -22.40
N ARG A 68 4.05 -12.39 -23.13
CA ARG A 68 2.82 -11.63 -22.82
C ARG A 68 1.77 -12.54 -22.19
N TYR A 69 1.49 -12.33 -20.92
CA TYR A 69 0.40 -13.00 -20.20
C TYR A 69 -0.91 -12.22 -20.38
N LEU A 70 -1.79 -12.70 -21.25
CA LEU A 70 -3.14 -12.15 -21.43
C LEU A 70 -4.12 -12.94 -20.58
N ARG A 71 -5.27 -12.35 -20.26
CA ARG A 71 -6.32 -13.00 -19.47
C ARG A 71 -6.75 -14.38 -20.01
N SER A 72 -6.74 -14.55 -21.34
CA SER A 72 -7.20 -15.78 -22.00
C SER A 72 -6.09 -16.67 -22.53
N ARG A 73 -4.84 -16.18 -22.64
CA ARG A 73 -3.72 -16.94 -23.18
C ARG A 73 -2.37 -16.32 -22.86
N THR A 74 -1.34 -17.15 -22.85
CA THR A 74 0.06 -16.70 -22.85
C THR A 74 0.58 -16.66 -24.28
N ILE A 75 1.35 -15.63 -24.61
CA ILE A 75 2.13 -15.55 -25.85
C ILE A 75 3.61 -15.63 -25.47
N PRO A 76 4.23 -16.82 -25.51
CA PRO A 76 5.64 -17.03 -25.19
C PRO A 76 6.59 -16.09 -25.92
N MET A 77 7.67 -15.66 -25.28
CA MET A 77 8.71 -14.88 -25.97
C MET A 77 9.41 -15.73 -27.05
N LEU A 78 9.77 -16.96 -26.71
CA LEU A 78 10.56 -17.85 -27.55
C LEU A 78 9.70 -18.65 -28.55
N GLY A 79 8.40 -18.77 -28.27
CA GLY A 79 7.50 -19.70 -28.95
C GLY A 79 7.55 -21.10 -28.34
N ASP A 80 6.51 -21.89 -28.58
CA ASP A 80 6.24 -23.12 -27.82
C ASP A 80 7.38 -24.14 -27.89
N THR A 81 7.97 -24.37 -29.07
CA THR A 81 9.04 -25.38 -29.25
C THR A 81 10.32 -25.04 -28.49
N ALA A 82 10.79 -23.80 -28.59
CA ALA A 82 12.01 -23.36 -27.91
C ALA A 82 11.80 -23.24 -26.39
N GLU A 83 10.63 -22.78 -25.97
CA GLU A 83 10.24 -22.75 -24.55
C GLU A 83 10.22 -24.18 -23.97
N GLN A 84 9.56 -25.14 -24.64
CA GLN A 84 9.48 -26.52 -24.16
C GLN A 84 10.85 -27.22 -24.12
N ALA A 85 11.76 -26.87 -25.02
CA ALA A 85 13.11 -27.43 -25.03
C ALA A 85 13.98 -26.92 -23.86
N ALA A 86 13.76 -25.68 -23.41
CA ALA A 86 14.56 -25.05 -22.36
C ALA A 86 13.93 -25.09 -20.96
N THR A 87 12.59 -25.07 -20.86
CA THR A 87 11.85 -25.03 -19.59
C THR A 87 12.28 -26.14 -18.64
N LEU A 88 12.47 -25.79 -17.37
CA LEU A 88 12.87 -26.77 -16.36
C LEU A 88 11.73 -27.76 -16.10
N THR A 89 12.09 -29.03 -15.92
CA THR A 89 11.14 -30.13 -15.79
C THR A 89 11.67 -31.20 -14.85
N THR A 90 10.75 -31.98 -14.27
CA THR A 90 11.07 -33.16 -13.46
C THR A 90 11.51 -34.35 -14.33
N GLU A 91 11.18 -34.33 -15.62
CA GLU A 91 11.24 -35.53 -16.48
C GLU A 91 12.47 -35.62 -17.38
N ALA A 92 13.14 -34.50 -17.66
CA ALA A 92 14.25 -34.44 -18.61
C ALA A 92 15.46 -33.73 -18.03
N ALA A 93 16.65 -34.13 -18.49
CA ALA A 93 17.86 -33.39 -18.19
C ALA A 93 17.83 -32.01 -18.87
N ARG A 94 18.33 -31.00 -18.17
CA ARG A 94 18.36 -29.60 -18.63
C ARG A 94 19.71 -28.96 -18.38
N THR A 95 20.19 -28.18 -19.34
CA THR A 95 21.29 -27.26 -19.08
C THR A 95 20.78 -26.04 -18.34
N SER A 96 21.67 -25.38 -17.60
CA SER A 96 21.33 -24.23 -16.78
C SER A 96 22.53 -23.32 -16.59
N LEU A 97 22.27 -22.06 -16.27
CA LEU A 97 23.22 -21.23 -15.55
C LEU A 97 23.06 -21.54 -14.06
N ARG A 98 24.14 -22.00 -13.43
CA ARG A 98 24.16 -22.37 -12.02
C ARG A 98 24.79 -21.23 -11.21
N VAL A 99 24.13 -20.88 -10.11
CA VAL A 99 24.61 -19.91 -9.12
C VAL A 99 24.62 -20.62 -7.77
N THR A 100 25.75 -20.59 -7.09
CA THR A 100 25.89 -21.12 -5.73
C THR A 100 26.45 -20.05 -4.81
N GLY A 101 26.18 -20.15 -3.52
CA GLY A 101 26.76 -19.26 -2.52
C GLY A 101 26.23 -19.53 -1.13
N THR A 102 26.49 -18.60 -0.22
CA THR A 102 26.04 -18.64 1.17
C THR A 102 25.16 -17.44 1.47
N ILE A 103 23.92 -17.67 1.89
CA ILE A 103 23.09 -16.63 2.50
C ILE A 103 23.49 -16.53 3.97
N THR A 104 24.03 -15.37 4.33
CA THR A 104 24.47 -15.05 5.68
C THR A 104 23.30 -14.66 6.58
N THR A 105 23.50 -14.70 7.89
CA THR A 105 22.47 -14.33 8.88
C THR A 105 22.13 -12.84 8.89
N ASP A 106 22.97 -12.00 8.28
CA ASP A 106 22.71 -10.56 8.02
C ASP A 106 22.06 -10.30 6.65
N GLY A 107 21.64 -11.35 5.94
CA GLY A 107 20.85 -11.21 4.72
C GLY A 107 21.64 -10.78 3.49
N ARG A 108 22.87 -11.28 3.37
CA ARG A 108 23.69 -11.13 2.16
C ARG A 108 23.99 -12.48 1.54
N LEU A 109 23.87 -12.58 0.22
CA LEU A 109 24.39 -13.71 -0.55
C LEU A 109 25.88 -13.46 -0.87
N VAL A 110 26.76 -14.28 -0.30
CA VAL A 110 28.23 -14.16 -0.41
C VAL A 110 28.84 -15.46 -0.95
N ASP A 111 30.16 -15.48 -1.14
CA ASP A 111 30.92 -16.62 -1.68
C ASP A 111 30.31 -17.16 -2.97
N THR A 112 29.85 -16.23 -3.82
CA THR A 112 29.07 -16.57 -5.01
C THR A 112 29.97 -17.17 -6.08
N ALA A 113 29.57 -18.33 -6.60
CA ALA A 113 30.15 -18.91 -7.80
C ALA A 113 29.07 -19.07 -8.88
N VAL A 114 29.37 -18.53 -10.06
CA VAL A 114 28.54 -18.62 -11.27
C VAL A 114 29.21 -19.59 -12.24
N GLY A 115 28.46 -20.53 -12.79
CA GLY A 115 29.01 -21.56 -13.68
C GLY A 115 27.97 -22.25 -14.55
N ARG A 116 28.43 -23.14 -15.43
CA ARG A 116 27.53 -24.04 -16.16
C ARG A 116 26.93 -25.07 -15.23
N GLY A 117 25.62 -25.28 -15.35
CA GLY A 117 24.89 -26.31 -14.63
C GLY A 117 24.28 -27.34 -15.57
N GLN A 118 24.21 -28.58 -15.12
CA GLN A 118 23.37 -29.61 -15.69
C GLN A 118 22.48 -30.17 -14.60
N ILE A 119 21.18 -30.15 -14.84
CA ILE A 119 20.18 -30.74 -13.95
C ILE A 119 19.81 -32.10 -14.54
N PRO A 120 20.12 -33.23 -13.87
CA PRO A 120 19.65 -34.55 -14.28
C PRO A 120 18.13 -34.68 -14.17
N SER A 121 17.54 -35.55 -14.99
CA SER A 121 16.14 -35.94 -14.84
C SER A 121 15.88 -36.47 -13.42
N GLY A 122 14.74 -36.11 -12.83
CA GLY A 122 14.35 -36.51 -11.47
C GLY A 122 14.97 -35.69 -10.32
N ARG A 123 15.91 -34.76 -10.58
CA ARG A 123 16.47 -33.91 -9.51
C ARG A 123 15.52 -32.78 -9.09
N CYS A 124 14.65 -32.32 -9.99
CA CYS A 124 13.67 -31.28 -9.70
C CYS A 124 12.36 -31.85 -9.14
N VAL A 125 11.70 -31.07 -8.29
CA VAL A 125 10.31 -31.27 -7.85
C VAL A 125 9.54 -29.97 -8.10
N ALA A 126 8.41 -30.08 -8.79
CA ALA A 126 7.50 -28.95 -9.01
C ALA A 126 6.50 -28.82 -7.84
N ILE A 127 6.32 -27.61 -7.33
CA ILE A 127 5.43 -27.30 -6.21
C ILE A 127 4.60 -26.07 -6.57
N ASP A 128 3.29 -26.14 -6.32
CA ASP A 128 2.42 -24.99 -6.45
C ASP A 128 2.55 -24.04 -5.25
N HIS A 129 2.45 -22.72 -5.48
CA HIS A 129 2.43 -21.71 -4.42
C HIS A 129 1.44 -22.04 -3.28
N ALA A 130 0.28 -22.62 -3.62
CA ALA A 130 -0.75 -23.00 -2.65
C ALA A 130 -0.39 -24.22 -1.79
N GLN A 131 0.55 -25.07 -2.23
CA GLN A 131 0.98 -26.25 -1.47
C GLN A 131 2.00 -25.91 -0.37
N VAL A 132 2.82 -24.86 -0.59
CA VAL A 132 3.91 -24.49 0.32
C VAL A 132 3.47 -24.27 1.77
N PRO A 133 2.39 -23.53 2.08
CA PRO A 133 1.95 -23.35 3.47
C PRO A 133 1.67 -24.67 4.18
N GLY A 134 1.01 -25.62 3.51
CA GLY A 134 0.71 -26.94 4.10
C GLY A 134 1.96 -27.77 4.38
N ILE A 135 2.96 -27.70 3.48
CA ILE A 135 4.25 -28.37 3.68
C ILE A 135 5.02 -27.76 4.84
N LEU A 136 4.99 -26.43 4.99
CA LEU A 136 5.64 -25.74 6.11
C LEU A 136 5.02 -26.06 7.47
N THR A 137 3.74 -26.44 7.52
CA THR A 137 3.09 -26.86 8.77
C THR A 137 3.19 -28.36 9.07
N ASP A 138 3.75 -29.15 8.16
CA ASP A 138 3.94 -30.60 8.33
C ASP A 138 5.44 -30.96 8.42
N PRO A 139 6.01 -31.04 9.63
CA PRO A 139 7.40 -31.43 9.82
C PRO A 139 7.77 -32.83 9.30
N ALA A 140 6.78 -33.71 9.09
CA ALA A 140 7.02 -35.05 8.56
C ALA A 140 7.09 -35.06 7.02
N HIS A 141 6.67 -33.98 6.35
CA HIS A 141 6.71 -33.90 4.90
C HIS A 141 8.17 -33.89 4.40
N PRO A 142 8.55 -34.71 3.40
CA PRO A 142 9.95 -34.83 2.95
C PRO A 142 10.61 -33.51 2.52
N LEU A 143 9.83 -32.58 1.97
CA LEU A 143 10.30 -31.27 1.51
C LEU A 143 10.31 -30.20 2.60
N HIS A 144 9.77 -30.49 3.80
CA HIS A 144 9.68 -29.52 4.89
C HIS A 144 11.04 -28.94 5.29
N PRO A 145 12.13 -29.73 5.51
CA PRO A 145 13.40 -29.17 5.95
C PRO A 145 13.97 -28.13 4.98
N GLN A 146 13.88 -28.40 3.68
CA GLN A 146 14.40 -27.52 2.64
C GLN A 146 13.51 -26.28 2.44
N LEU A 147 12.18 -26.42 2.48
CA LEU A 147 11.27 -25.28 2.40
C LEU A 147 11.34 -24.38 3.64
N ALA A 148 11.48 -24.96 4.84
CA ALA A 148 11.66 -24.21 6.08
C ALA A 148 12.98 -23.43 6.07
N ALA A 149 14.05 -24.02 5.52
CA ALA A 149 15.31 -23.33 5.30
C ALA A 149 15.19 -22.19 4.29
N ALA A 150 14.48 -22.42 3.18
CA ALA A 150 14.23 -21.40 2.17
C ALA A 150 13.37 -20.23 2.69
N ASP A 151 12.34 -20.51 3.50
CA ASP A 151 11.54 -19.49 4.17
C ASP A 151 12.40 -18.67 5.14
N ALA A 152 13.15 -19.33 6.04
CA ALA A 152 14.02 -18.64 6.98
C ALA A 152 15.04 -17.73 6.27
N ALA A 153 15.69 -18.23 5.21
CA ALA A 153 16.63 -17.46 4.41
C ALA A 153 15.94 -16.26 3.72
N ALA A 154 14.75 -16.45 3.15
CA ALA A 154 13.99 -15.39 2.50
C ALA A 154 13.53 -14.31 3.48
N GLN A 155 13.12 -14.66 4.70
CA GLN A 155 12.78 -13.67 5.73
C GLN A 155 13.99 -12.84 6.15
N ILE A 156 15.18 -13.46 6.24
CA ILE A 156 16.43 -12.75 6.56
C ILE A 156 16.84 -11.81 5.42
N LEU A 157 16.76 -12.25 4.17
CA LEU A 157 16.98 -11.40 2.99
C LEU A 157 16.01 -10.20 2.96
N LEU A 158 14.72 -10.45 3.21
CA LEU A 158 13.69 -9.41 3.27
C LEU A 158 13.96 -8.41 4.40
N GLY A 159 14.31 -8.90 5.58
CA GLY A 159 14.67 -8.08 6.74
C GLY A 159 15.83 -7.14 6.40
N ALA A 160 16.94 -7.67 5.91
CA ALA A 160 18.10 -6.89 5.51
C ALA A 160 17.79 -5.84 4.44
N ARG A 161 16.96 -6.16 3.45
CA ARG A 161 16.51 -5.19 2.44
C ARG A 161 15.67 -4.07 3.04
N ARG A 162 14.75 -4.39 3.96
CA ARG A 162 13.94 -3.38 4.67
C ARG A 162 14.82 -2.47 5.53
N ASP A 163 15.73 -3.05 6.29
CA ASP A 163 16.66 -2.32 7.14
C ASP A 163 17.62 -1.44 6.32
N GLY A 164 17.98 -1.89 5.11
CA GLY A 164 18.72 -1.11 4.12
C GLY A 164 17.91 -0.01 3.41
N GLY A 165 16.61 0.13 3.72
CA GLY A 165 15.73 1.15 3.15
C GLY A 165 15.21 0.84 1.74
N ALA A 166 15.14 -0.45 1.36
CA ALA A 166 14.53 -0.87 0.11
C ALA A 166 13.01 -0.73 0.16
N LEU A 167 12.40 -0.48 -1.00
CA LEU A 167 10.96 -0.45 -1.17
C LEU A 167 10.45 -1.89 -1.23
N ALA A 168 10.41 -2.54 -0.07
CA ALA A 168 10.08 -3.96 0.10
C ALA A 168 8.82 -4.12 0.98
N PHE A 169 7.66 -4.14 0.32
CA PHE A 169 6.35 -4.30 0.95
C PHE A 169 5.68 -5.56 0.41
N TYR A 170 5.16 -6.40 1.32
CA TYR A 170 4.39 -7.59 1.02
C TYR A 170 3.21 -7.66 2.00
N ASP A 171 2.00 -7.60 1.47
CA ASP A 171 0.75 -7.86 2.19
C ASP A 171 0.02 -8.96 1.43
N LEU A 172 0.32 -10.22 1.80
CA LEU A 172 -0.26 -11.39 1.15
C LEU A 172 -1.77 -11.50 1.42
N THR A 173 -2.23 -11.05 2.59
CA THR A 173 -3.65 -11.06 2.96
C THR A 173 -4.49 -10.19 2.02
N ARG A 174 -4.02 -8.96 1.74
CA ARG A 174 -4.70 -8.05 0.82
C ARG A 174 -4.26 -8.22 -0.64
N GLY A 175 -3.18 -8.95 -0.87
CA GLY A 175 -2.65 -9.24 -2.20
C GLY A 175 -1.88 -8.09 -2.81
N TRP A 176 -0.99 -7.45 -2.06
CA TRP A 176 -0.14 -6.36 -2.52
C TRP A 176 1.33 -6.68 -2.34
N ALA A 177 2.16 -6.36 -3.33
CA ALA A 177 3.61 -6.41 -3.22
C ALA A 177 4.27 -5.24 -3.96
N THR A 178 5.46 -4.83 -3.53
CA THR A 178 6.32 -3.95 -4.32
C THR A 178 7.03 -4.74 -5.43
N ASN A 179 7.03 -4.21 -6.65
CA ASN A 179 7.88 -4.71 -7.73
C ASN A 179 9.30 -4.10 -7.67
N GLU A 180 10.18 -4.47 -8.61
CA GLU A 180 11.54 -3.94 -8.70
C GLU A 180 11.61 -2.40 -8.80
N ASP A 181 10.67 -1.78 -9.53
CA ASP A 181 10.59 -0.32 -9.66
C ASP A 181 10.18 0.35 -8.33
N GLY A 182 9.82 -0.42 -7.30
CA GLY A 182 9.29 0.06 -6.01
C GLY A 182 7.79 0.35 -6.03
N ALA A 183 7.10 0.06 -7.14
CA ALA A 183 5.66 0.26 -7.28
C ALA A 183 4.88 -0.85 -6.60
N ILE A 184 3.82 -0.50 -5.88
CA ILE A 184 2.92 -1.49 -5.25
C ILE A 184 1.94 -2.01 -6.29
N VAL A 185 2.02 -3.31 -6.56
CA VAL A 185 1.23 -4.05 -7.54
C VAL A 185 0.39 -5.11 -6.86
N ALA A 186 -0.73 -5.48 -7.51
CA ALA A 186 -1.58 -6.55 -7.02
C ALA A 186 -0.94 -7.92 -7.30
N ILE A 187 -1.06 -8.82 -6.34
CA ILE A 187 -0.69 -10.24 -6.45
C ILE A 187 -1.96 -11.03 -6.82
N ALA A 188 -1.84 -11.92 -7.81
CA ALA A 188 -2.90 -12.86 -8.17
C ALA A 188 -3.28 -13.74 -6.95
N ALA A 189 -4.55 -14.09 -6.79
CA ALA A 189 -5.06 -14.69 -5.56
C ALA A 189 -4.35 -16.01 -5.21
N GLU A 190 -4.11 -16.82 -6.22
CA GLU A 190 -3.41 -18.11 -6.18
C GLU A 190 -1.94 -18.00 -5.75
N LEU A 191 -1.31 -16.83 -5.91
CA LEU A 191 0.09 -16.60 -5.55
C LEU A 191 0.25 -15.99 -4.15
N ARG A 192 -0.84 -15.70 -3.41
CA ARG A 192 -0.80 -14.98 -2.12
C ARG A 192 -0.37 -15.87 -0.95
N THR A 193 0.78 -16.52 -1.08
CA THR A 193 1.34 -17.40 -0.05
C THR A 193 2.80 -17.01 0.22
N VAL A 194 3.36 -17.55 1.31
CA VAL A 194 4.78 -17.32 1.68
C VAL A 194 5.74 -17.75 0.56
N ALA A 195 5.34 -18.70 -0.28
CA ALA A 195 6.05 -19.10 -1.49
C ALA A 195 6.43 -17.92 -2.40
N TYR A 196 5.53 -16.93 -2.51
CA TYR A 196 5.79 -15.72 -3.30
C TYR A 196 6.97 -14.92 -2.75
N VAL A 197 7.06 -14.78 -1.42
CA VAL A 197 8.17 -14.09 -0.77
C VAL A 197 9.47 -14.89 -0.93
N ILE A 198 9.41 -16.22 -0.76
CA ILE A 198 10.56 -17.11 -0.93
C ILE A 198 11.19 -16.94 -2.30
N VAL A 199 10.39 -17.14 -3.36
CA VAL A 199 10.87 -17.04 -4.75
C VAL A 199 11.37 -15.62 -5.03
N GLN A 200 10.59 -14.60 -4.66
CA GLN A 200 10.93 -13.21 -4.98
C GLN A 200 12.25 -12.77 -4.34
N GLU A 201 12.49 -13.07 -3.06
CA GLU A 201 13.72 -12.67 -2.36
C GLU A 201 14.94 -13.48 -2.82
N LEU A 202 14.78 -14.79 -3.06
CA LEU A 202 15.87 -15.61 -3.61
C LEU A 202 16.28 -15.15 -5.01
N MET A 203 15.31 -14.83 -5.87
CA MET A 203 15.60 -14.34 -7.22
C MET A 203 16.21 -12.94 -7.21
N ILE A 204 15.79 -12.05 -6.32
CA ILE A 204 16.43 -10.73 -6.16
C ILE A 204 17.89 -10.90 -5.72
N ALA A 205 18.16 -11.72 -4.70
CA ALA A 205 19.51 -11.98 -4.21
C ALA A 205 20.39 -12.64 -5.29
N THR A 206 19.85 -13.58 -6.06
CA THR A 206 20.56 -14.23 -7.17
C THR A 206 20.90 -13.24 -8.28
N ASN A 207 19.94 -12.39 -8.66
CA ASN A 207 20.14 -11.34 -9.66
C ASN A 207 21.22 -10.32 -9.23
N GLU A 208 21.23 -9.93 -7.95
CA GLU A 208 22.28 -9.08 -7.38
C GLU A 208 23.65 -9.76 -7.43
N ALA A 209 23.74 -10.99 -6.92
CA ALA A 209 24.99 -11.72 -6.82
C ALA A 209 25.63 -11.98 -8.19
N VAL A 210 24.82 -12.33 -9.20
CA VAL A 210 25.30 -12.47 -10.58
C VAL A 210 25.73 -11.13 -11.17
N ALA A 211 25.01 -10.03 -10.89
CA ALA A 211 25.40 -8.70 -11.34
C ALA A 211 26.75 -8.27 -10.73
N LEU A 212 26.94 -8.48 -9.43
CA LEU A 212 28.22 -8.20 -8.75
C LEU A 212 29.35 -9.06 -9.30
N TRP A 213 29.13 -10.36 -9.47
CA TRP A 213 30.10 -11.26 -10.09
C TRP A 213 30.48 -10.78 -11.51
N CYS A 214 29.51 -10.35 -12.32
CA CYS A 214 29.79 -9.81 -13.66
C CYS A 214 30.62 -8.52 -13.60
N VAL A 215 30.38 -7.64 -12.61
CA VAL A 215 31.22 -6.45 -12.39
C VAL A 215 32.65 -6.85 -12.05
N GLU A 216 32.83 -7.81 -11.15
CA GLU A 216 34.16 -8.32 -10.76
C GLU A 216 34.90 -8.97 -11.92
N GLN A 217 34.20 -9.71 -12.79
CA GLN A 217 34.76 -10.32 -13.99
C GLN A 217 34.92 -9.32 -15.16
N GLY A 218 34.47 -8.07 -15.02
CA GLY A 218 34.55 -7.05 -16.08
C GLY A 218 33.66 -7.36 -17.29
N LEU A 219 32.53 -8.06 -17.10
CA LEU A 219 31.65 -8.47 -18.18
C LEU A 219 30.70 -7.36 -18.61
N PRO A 220 30.59 -7.08 -19.93
CA PRO A 220 29.65 -6.10 -20.46
C PRO A 220 28.27 -6.75 -20.54
N ILE A 221 27.53 -6.83 -19.43
CA ILE A 221 26.12 -7.28 -19.39
C ILE A 221 25.17 -6.08 -19.40
N LEU A 222 23.88 -6.31 -19.63
CA LEU A 222 22.85 -5.31 -19.37
C LEU A 222 22.52 -5.27 -17.87
N PHE A 223 22.91 -4.20 -17.20
CA PHE A 223 22.46 -3.90 -15.85
C PHE A 223 21.05 -3.31 -15.89
N ARG A 224 20.27 -3.59 -14.85
CA ARG A 224 18.95 -3.04 -14.61
C ARG A 224 19.09 -1.90 -13.61
N ASN A 225 19.24 -0.69 -14.11
CA ASN A 225 19.50 0.50 -13.29
C ASN A 225 18.21 1.21 -12.92
N HIS A 226 18.10 1.66 -11.68
CA HIS A 226 16.97 2.49 -11.22
C HIS A 226 17.53 3.70 -10.50
N ARG A 227 17.38 4.88 -11.12
CA ARG A 227 17.83 6.16 -10.54
C ARG A 227 16.67 6.84 -9.80
N PRO A 228 16.91 7.46 -8.63
CA PRO A 228 15.88 8.19 -7.91
C PRO A 228 15.34 9.35 -8.76
N ASN A 229 14.10 9.76 -8.48
CA ASN A 229 13.59 11.03 -8.97
C ASN A 229 14.17 12.16 -8.10
N PRO A 230 14.84 13.19 -8.65
CA PRO A 230 15.44 14.27 -7.86
C PRO A 230 14.46 15.04 -6.96
N VAL A 231 13.16 14.95 -7.23
CA VAL A 231 12.08 15.64 -6.50
C VAL A 231 11.38 14.70 -5.50
N ALA A 232 11.82 13.45 -5.35
CA ALA A 232 11.24 12.52 -4.38
C ALA A 232 11.69 12.89 -2.96
N GLY A 233 10.73 13.01 -2.04
CA GLY A 233 10.99 13.06 -0.60
C GLY A 233 11.47 11.72 -0.04
N PRO A 234 11.71 11.64 1.29
CA PRO A 234 12.11 10.40 1.95
C PRO A 234 11.09 9.29 1.68
N THR A 235 11.51 8.26 0.93
CA THR A 235 10.60 7.21 0.45
C THR A 235 10.29 6.19 1.56
N ASP A 236 11.17 6.05 2.53
CA ASP A 236 11.03 5.30 3.77
C ASP A 236 9.86 5.78 4.64
N GLU A 237 9.72 7.09 4.82
CA GLU A 237 8.56 7.67 5.52
C GLU A 237 7.25 7.33 4.79
N LEU A 238 7.23 7.51 3.46
CA LEU A 238 6.07 7.18 2.64
C LEU A 238 5.71 5.68 2.68
N MET A 239 6.70 4.80 2.69
CA MET A 239 6.46 3.36 2.83
C MET A 239 5.89 2.99 4.20
N THR A 240 6.34 3.68 5.25
CA THR A 240 5.79 3.53 6.60
C THR A 240 4.33 3.99 6.66
N GLU A 241 4.01 5.15 6.05
CA GLU A 241 2.63 5.61 5.90
C GLU A 241 1.77 4.61 5.13
N ILE A 242 2.28 4.05 4.04
CA ILE A 242 1.57 3.05 3.23
C ILE A 242 1.27 1.80 4.05
N ALA A 243 2.26 1.31 4.81
CA ALA A 243 2.07 0.13 5.65
C ALA A 243 1.01 0.38 6.73
N ALA A 244 1.03 1.55 7.36
CA ALA A 244 0.02 1.97 8.34
C ALA A 244 -1.38 2.14 7.71
N ALA A 245 -1.43 2.67 6.48
CA ALA A 245 -2.67 2.91 5.75
C ALA A 245 -3.26 1.67 5.09
N ALA A 246 -2.61 0.50 5.16
CA ALA A 246 -3.06 -0.68 4.43
C ALA A 246 -4.49 -1.13 4.81
N GLY A 247 -4.98 -0.76 6.01
CA GLY A 247 -6.36 -0.98 6.46
C GLY A 247 -7.40 0.05 6.01
N ASP A 248 -6.97 1.17 5.42
CA ASP A 248 -7.80 2.22 4.84
C ASP A 248 -7.64 2.20 3.32
N PRO A 249 -8.61 1.63 2.57
CA PRO A 249 -8.48 1.48 1.11
C PRO A 249 -8.27 2.80 0.37
N ASP A 250 -8.88 3.89 0.84
CA ASP A 250 -8.82 5.19 0.17
C ASP A 250 -7.50 5.89 0.44
N LEU A 251 -7.03 5.87 1.69
CA LEU A 251 -5.72 6.40 2.05
C LEU A 251 -4.61 5.59 1.37
N PHE A 252 -4.69 4.26 1.39
CA PHE A 252 -3.74 3.38 0.71
C PHE A 252 -3.67 3.67 -0.80
N ALA A 253 -4.82 3.84 -1.46
CA ALA A 253 -4.86 4.16 -2.87
C ALA A 253 -4.21 5.52 -3.19
N LYS A 254 -4.45 6.54 -2.35
CA LYS A 254 -3.81 7.88 -2.48
C LYS A 254 -2.30 7.80 -2.30
N LEU A 255 -1.83 7.15 -1.24
CA LEU A 255 -0.41 7.02 -0.94
C LEU A 255 0.33 6.18 -2.00
N ARG A 256 -0.29 5.11 -2.48
CA ARG A 256 0.23 4.34 -3.62
C ARG A 256 0.35 5.21 -4.89
N GLY A 257 -0.64 6.05 -5.17
CA GLY A 257 -0.60 6.99 -6.29
C GLY A 257 0.56 7.99 -6.16
N ARG A 258 0.79 8.49 -4.94
CA ARG A 258 1.93 9.38 -4.62
C ARG A 258 3.27 8.66 -4.76
N LEU A 259 3.38 7.41 -4.33
CA LEU A 259 4.59 6.60 -4.52
C LEU A 259 4.89 6.43 -6.02
N LEU A 260 3.88 6.07 -6.82
CA LEU A 260 4.03 5.89 -8.27
C LEU A 260 4.50 7.16 -9.00
N SER A 261 4.10 8.36 -8.55
CA SER A 261 4.57 9.61 -9.16
C SER A 261 6.00 9.99 -8.76
N THR A 262 6.49 9.46 -7.63
CA THR A 262 7.87 9.68 -7.16
C THR A 262 8.89 8.75 -7.79
N LEU A 263 8.48 7.57 -8.27
CA LEU A 263 9.40 6.55 -8.78
C LEU A 263 9.66 6.72 -10.28
N ARG A 264 10.91 6.50 -10.70
CA ARG A 264 11.27 6.40 -12.11
C ARG A 264 11.22 4.94 -12.52
N ALA A 265 11.00 4.71 -13.82
CA ALA A 265 11.17 3.38 -14.38
C ALA A 265 12.64 2.97 -14.35
N ALA A 266 12.93 1.73 -13.97
CA ALA A 266 14.23 1.14 -14.20
C ALA A 266 14.53 0.97 -15.70
N THR A 267 15.81 1.03 -16.06
CA THR A 267 16.32 1.02 -17.44
C THR A 267 17.48 0.04 -17.60
N TYR A 268 17.58 -0.58 -18.77
CA TYR A 268 18.74 -1.39 -19.14
C TYR A 268 19.89 -0.53 -19.66
N ASP A 269 21.10 -0.73 -19.14
CA ASP A 269 22.32 -0.05 -19.60
C ASP A 269 23.53 -0.97 -19.36
N PRO A 270 24.54 -1.00 -20.26
CA PRO A 270 25.78 -1.73 -20.00
C PRO A 270 26.62 -1.18 -18.86
N THR A 271 26.34 0.04 -18.41
CA THR A 271 27.02 0.70 -17.29
C THR A 271 26.22 0.51 -16.00
N VAL A 272 26.88 0.09 -14.93
CA VAL A 272 26.25 -0.04 -13.62
C VAL A 272 26.04 1.34 -12.95
N HIS A 273 24.85 1.58 -12.44
CA HIS A 273 24.47 2.79 -11.69
C HIS A 273 23.76 2.49 -10.37
N GLY A 274 23.54 1.22 -10.06
CA GLY A 274 22.75 0.78 -8.91
C GLY A 274 21.24 0.83 -9.13
N HIS A 275 20.53 0.33 -8.12
CA HIS A 275 19.09 0.14 -8.16
C HIS A 275 18.42 0.78 -6.93
N TYR A 276 17.91 2.00 -7.10
CA TYR A 276 17.31 2.80 -6.03
C TYR A 276 16.21 2.05 -5.25
N GLY A 277 15.18 1.55 -5.95
CA GLY A 277 14.05 0.89 -5.30
C GLY A 277 14.40 -0.40 -4.54
N LEU A 278 15.47 -1.08 -4.93
CA LEU A 278 15.94 -2.32 -4.30
C LEU A 278 17.09 -2.07 -3.30
N ARG A 279 17.67 -0.87 -3.29
CA ARG A 279 18.88 -0.46 -2.53
C ARG A 279 20.13 -1.30 -2.82
N LEU A 280 20.32 -1.68 -4.07
CA LEU A 280 21.45 -2.52 -4.49
C LEU A 280 22.47 -1.71 -5.30
N SER A 281 23.76 -1.98 -5.12
CA SER A 281 24.84 -1.31 -5.84
C SER A 281 24.97 -1.78 -7.30
N ALA A 282 24.61 -3.03 -7.56
CA ALA A 282 24.49 -3.61 -8.89
C ALA A 282 23.25 -4.51 -8.92
N TYR A 283 22.52 -4.49 -10.04
CA TYR A 283 21.39 -5.38 -10.25
C TYR A 283 21.24 -5.65 -11.74
N SER A 284 20.86 -6.87 -12.09
CA SER A 284 20.61 -7.28 -13.47
C SER A 284 19.50 -8.31 -13.50
N HIS A 285 18.86 -8.48 -14.65
CA HIS A 285 17.94 -9.59 -14.84
C HIS A 285 18.67 -10.76 -15.46
N VAL A 286 18.69 -11.88 -14.74
CA VAL A 286 19.24 -13.15 -15.21
C VAL A 286 18.33 -14.34 -14.91
N THR A 287 17.42 -14.23 -13.93
CA THR A 287 16.60 -15.35 -13.44
C THR A 287 15.37 -15.69 -14.28
N SER A 288 15.15 -15.07 -15.44
CA SER A 288 13.97 -15.38 -16.28
C SER A 288 14.17 -15.31 -17.80
N PRO A 289 15.14 -16.07 -18.37
CA PRO A 289 15.47 -16.05 -19.80
C PRO A 289 14.42 -16.65 -20.73
N LEU A 290 13.44 -17.43 -20.26
CA LEU A 290 12.33 -17.94 -21.09
C LEU A 290 11.37 -16.81 -21.49
N ARG A 291 11.26 -15.78 -20.64
CA ARG A 291 10.22 -14.74 -20.75
C ARG A 291 10.74 -13.32 -20.84
N ARG A 292 12.06 -13.10 -20.77
CA ARG A 292 12.70 -11.78 -20.91
C ARG A 292 13.96 -11.86 -21.75
N VAL A 293 14.03 -11.06 -22.82
CA VAL A 293 15.18 -11.08 -23.75
C VAL A 293 16.44 -10.49 -23.12
N ALA A 294 16.30 -9.59 -22.14
CA ALA A 294 17.44 -9.04 -21.40
C ALA A 294 18.21 -10.14 -20.66
N ASP A 295 17.49 -11.06 -20.00
CA ASP A 295 18.07 -12.23 -19.33
C ASP A 295 18.75 -13.17 -20.33
N LEU A 296 18.16 -13.39 -21.52
CA LEU A 296 18.78 -14.18 -22.58
C LEU A 296 20.08 -13.53 -23.10
N ILE A 297 20.09 -12.21 -23.29
CA ILE A 297 21.30 -11.45 -23.68
C ILE A 297 22.39 -11.64 -22.63
N ASN A 298 22.06 -11.43 -21.35
CA ASN A 298 23.00 -11.57 -20.24
C ASN A 298 23.50 -13.02 -20.12
N GLN A 299 22.62 -14.01 -20.23
CA GLN A 299 22.98 -15.42 -20.17
C GLN A 299 23.97 -15.79 -21.28
N ARG A 300 23.79 -15.29 -22.51
CA ARG A 300 24.75 -15.53 -23.60
C ARG A 300 26.14 -14.96 -23.31
N ILE A 301 26.20 -13.75 -22.76
CA ILE A 301 27.48 -13.11 -22.38
C ILE A 301 28.17 -13.91 -21.28
N ILE A 302 27.41 -14.29 -20.24
CA ILE A 302 27.92 -15.07 -19.11
C ILE A 302 28.41 -16.45 -19.58
N LEU A 303 27.63 -17.20 -20.36
CA LEU A 303 28.03 -18.51 -20.86
C LEU A 303 29.22 -18.43 -21.82
N ALA A 304 29.28 -17.43 -22.70
CA ALA A 304 30.45 -17.22 -23.56
C ALA A 304 31.73 -17.00 -22.74
N HIS A 305 31.65 -16.21 -21.66
CA HIS A 305 32.78 -16.02 -20.75
C HIS A 305 33.19 -17.33 -20.06
N LEU A 306 32.23 -18.09 -19.54
CA LEU A 306 32.46 -19.39 -18.89
C LEU A 306 33.07 -20.43 -19.84
N ASP A 307 32.76 -20.33 -21.14
CA ASP A 307 33.31 -21.20 -22.19
C ASP A 307 34.62 -20.69 -22.79
N HIS A 308 35.15 -19.58 -22.29
CA HIS A 308 36.31 -18.89 -22.88
C HIS A 308 36.12 -18.56 -24.37
N SER A 309 34.88 -18.28 -24.76
CA SER A 309 34.47 -17.91 -26.11
C SER A 309 34.35 -16.38 -26.24
N PRO A 310 34.45 -15.82 -27.48
CA PRO A 310 34.24 -14.40 -27.70
C PRO A 310 32.86 -13.91 -27.23
N THR A 311 32.78 -12.68 -26.73
CA THR A 311 31.49 -12.07 -26.38
C THR A 311 30.56 -12.02 -27.61
N PRO A 312 29.28 -12.40 -27.46
CA PRO A 312 28.32 -12.44 -28.57
C PRO A 312 27.92 -11.05 -29.08
N TYR A 313 28.17 -10.00 -28.30
CA TYR A 313 27.79 -8.62 -28.62
C TYR A 313 28.98 -7.68 -28.43
N THR A 314 29.17 -6.76 -29.38
CA THR A 314 30.08 -5.63 -29.18
C THR A 314 29.49 -4.62 -28.18
N PRO A 315 30.31 -3.75 -27.55
CA PRO A 315 29.81 -2.71 -26.66
C PRO A 315 28.72 -1.83 -27.29
N ASP A 316 28.90 -1.43 -28.56
CA ASP A 316 27.92 -0.61 -29.28
C ASP A 316 26.61 -1.35 -29.55
N GLN A 317 26.69 -2.64 -29.91
CA GLN A 317 25.50 -3.48 -30.08
C GLN A 317 24.74 -3.61 -28.77
N LEU A 318 25.44 -3.86 -27.67
CA LEU A 318 24.82 -4.01 -26.36
C LEU A 318 24.15 -2.71 -25.88
N ALA A 319 24.81 -1.56 -26.06
CA ALA A 319 24.22 -0.25 -25.76
C ALA A 319 22.97 0.05 -26.61
N ALA A 320 23.01 -0.32 -27.90
CA ALA A 320 21.86 -0.19 -28.80
C ALA A 320 20.69 -1.10 -28.36
N LEU A 321 20.98 -2.34 -27.93
CA LEU A 321 19.99 -3.27 -27.39
C LEU A 321 19.33 -2.70 -26.12
N GLY A 322 20.12 -2.22 -25.16
CA GLY A 322 19.60 -1.58 -23.95
C GLY A 322 18.68 -0.39 -24.27
N THR A 323 19.12 0.46 -25.22
CA THR A 323 18.34 1.62 -25.69
C THR A 323 17.01 1.22 -26.33
N ASP A 324 17.00 0.19 -27.19
CA ASP A 324 15.78 -0.32 -27.82
C ASP A 324 14.81 -0.90 -26.78
N LEU A 325 15.29 -1.73 -25.85
CA LEU A 325 14.46 -2.30 -24.78
C LEU A 325 13.80 -1.18 -23.96
N ASN A 326 14.58 -0.18 -23.54
CA ASN A 326 14.07 0.97 -22.80
C ASN A 326 13.01 1.76 -23.58
N ARG A 327 13.23 1.97 -24.89
CA ARG A 327 12.27 2.64 -25.77
C ARG A 327 10.95 1.86 -25.86
N ARG A 328 11.02 0.54 -26.04
CA ARG A 328 9.84 -0.34 -26.11
C ARG A 328 9.06 -0.35 -24.80
N THR A 329 9.74 -0.47 -23.66
CA THR A 329 9.09 -0.41 -22.35
C THR A 329 8.40 0.93 -22.12
N ARG A 330 9.03 2.04 -22.51
CA ARG A 330 8.41 3.38 -22.42
C ARG A 330 7.18 3.50 -23.31
N ALA A 331 7.27 3.03 -24.56
CA ALA A 331 6.15 3.05 -25.50
C ALA A 331 4.98 2.18 -24.99
N ALA A 332 5.24 1.00 -24.43
CA ALA A 332 4.22 0.13 -23.86
C ALA A 332 3.52 0.78 -22.64
N ARG A 333 4.28 1.43 -21.75
CA ARG A 333 3.70 2.18 -20.61
C ARG A 333 2.81 3.33 -21.08
N GLU A 334 3.25 4.11 -22.07
CA GLU A 334 2.46 5.23 -22.60
C GLU A 334 1.20 4.73 -23.35
N ALA A 335 1.32 3.65 -24.14
CA ALA A 335 0.18 3.03 -24.80
C ALA A 335 -0.86 2.51 -23.78
N LYS A 336 -0.41 1.87 -22.68
CA LYS A 336 -1.28 1.42 -21.60
C LYS A 336 -1.99 2.61 -20.93
N LYS A 337 -1.25 3.69 -20.62
CA LYS A 337 -1.82 4.93 -20.06
C LYS A 337 -2.87 5.53 -21.00
N ASN A 338 -2.60 5.61 -22.29
CA ASN A 338 -3.53 6.14 -23.29
C ASN A 338 -4.75 5.23 -23.48
N HIS A 339 -4.56 3.90 -23.45
CA HIS A 339 -5.68 2.96 -23.49
C HIS A 339 -6.64 3.18 -22.31
N PHE A 340 -6.14 3.33 -21.08
CA PHE A 340 -6.99 3.62 -19.93
C PHE A 340 -7.68 4.99 -20.03
N LYS A 341 -7.00 6.03 -20.52
CA LYS A 341 -7.64 7.32 -20.80
C LYS A 341 -8.77 7.21 -21.83
N HIS A 342 -8.55 6.47 -22.92
CA HIS A 342 -9.59 6.24 -23.93
C HIS A 342 -10.73 5.34 -23.43
N ALA A 343 -10.44 4.36 -22.58
CA ALA A 343 -11.45 3.53 -21.93
C ALA A 343 -12.32 4.37 -20.98
N ASP A 344 -11.70 5.24 -20.18
CA ASP A 344 -12.42 6.21 -19.34
C ASP A 344 -13.27 7.15 -20.19
N HIS A 345 -12.73 7.70 -21.29
CA HIS A 345 -13.51 8.53 -22.22
C HIS A 345 -14.67 7.75 -22.86
N ARG A 346 -14.47 6.48 -23.22
CA ARG A 346 -15.53 5.61 -23.75
C ARG A 346 -16.61 5.32 -22.71
N ILE A 347 -16.24 5.02 -21.48
CA ILE A 347 -17.18 4.82 -20.37
C ILE A 347 -18.01 6.10 -20.22
N VAL A 348 -17.37 7.26 -20.15
CA VAL A 348 -18.07 8.54 -20.08
C VAL A 348 -18.99 8.76 -21.29
N THR A 349 -18.54 8.48 -22.51
CA THR A 349 -19.33 8.69 -23.73
C THR A 349 -20.50 7.71 -23.85
N GLN A 350 -20.32 6.44 -23.47
CA GLN A 350 -21.33 5.38 -23.59
C GLN A 350 -22.33 5.38 -22.42
N GLU A 351 -21.88 5.67 -21.20
CA GLU A 351 -22.74 5.71 -20.02
C GLU A 351 -23.50 7.04 -19.89
N ALA A 352 -22.98 8.16 -20.43
CA ALA A 352 -23.74 9.41 -20.52
C ALA A 352 -24.90 9.38 -21.54
N ALA A 353 -25.05 8.26 -22.28
CA ALA A 353 -26.18 7.96 -23.16
C ALA A 353 -27.11 6.87 -22.58
N ARG A 354 -26.82 6.37 -21.38
CA ARG A 354 -27.61 5.36 -20.66
C ARG A 354 -28.35 5.99 -19.50
N ASP A 355 -29.20 5.19 -18.87
CA ASP A 355 -29.85 5.54 -17.62
C ASP A 355 -28.82 5.77 -16.50
N LEU A 356 -28.62 7.06 -16.17
CA LEU A 356 -27.63 7.50 -15.18
C LEU A 356 -27.91 6.98 -13.77
N THR A 357 -29.16 6.59 -13.48
CA THR A 357 -29.59 6.11 -12.15
C THR A 357 -28.94 4.78 -11.77
N MET A 358 -28.51 3.99 -12.77
CA MET A 358 -27.90 2.67 -12.60
C MET A 358 -26.38 2.72 -12.37
N LEU A 359 -25.76 3.89 -12.47
CA LEU A 359 -24.31 4.04 -12.34
C LEU A 359 -23.87 3.96 -10.87
N ASP A 360 -22.80 3.21 -10.61
CA ASP A 360 -22.14 3.27 -9.30
C ASP A 360 -21.49 4.65 -9.07
N ALA A 361 -21.15 4.95 -7.80
CA ALA A 361 -20.59 6.26 -7.43
C ALA A 361 -19.31 6.60 -8.22
N ARG A 362 -18.44 5.62 -8.47
CA ARG A 362 -17.17 5.82 -9.18
C ARG A 362 -17.40 6.18 -10.65
N THR A 363 -18.33 5.51 -11.31
CA THR A 363 -18.64 5.72 -12.73
C THR A 363 -19.38 7.02 -12.93
N PHE A 364 -20.34 7.33 -12.04
CA PHE A 364 -21.01 8.62 -12.03
C PHE A 364 -20.03 9.78 -11.83
N HIS A 365 -19.09 9.68 -10.88
CA HIS A 365 -18.06 10.70 -10.68
C HIS A 365 -17.28 11.03 -11.97
N LYS A 366 -16.91 10.00 -12.75
CA LYS A 366 -16.21 10.19 -14.04
C LYS A 366 -17.09 10.90 -15.08
N VAL A 367 -18.37 10.54 -15.15
CA VAL A 367 -19.35 11.20 -16.03
C VAL A 367 -19.51 12.66 -15.62
N LEU A 368 -19.73 12.92 -14.33
CA LEU A 368 -19.90 14.25 -13.76
C LEU A 368 -18.69 15.15 -14.03
N LYS A 369 -17.47 14.63 -13.81
CA LYS A 369 -16.21 15.36 -14.08
C LYS A 369 -16.08 15.82 -15.53
N THR A 370 -16.59 15.03 -16.47
CA THR A 370 -16.57 15.41 -17.88
C THR A 370 -17.70 16.40 -18.19
N ALA A 371 -18.90 16.13 -17.70
CA ALA A 371 -20.07 17.00 -17.89
C ALA A 371 -19.81 18.43 -17.38
N ALA A 372 -19.14 18.58 -16.22
CA ALA A 372 -18.81 19.87 -15.60
C ALA A 372 -17.96 20.81 -16.46
N THR A 373 -17.39 20.33 -17.57
CA THR A 373 -16.61 21.15 -18.53
C THR A 373 -17.45 21.82 -19.62
N ALA A 374 -18.76 21.58 -19.64
CA ALA A 374 -19.71 22.09 -20.62
C ALA A 374 -20.99 22.60 -19.93
N PRO A 375 -21.92 23.29 -20.63
CA PRO A 375 -23.22 23.65 -20.07
C PRO A 375 -23.98 22.44 -19.52
N LEU A 376 -24.73 22.65 -18.44
CA LEU A 376 -25.49 21.60 -17.75
C LEU A 376 -26.55 20.99 -18.68
N ARG A 377 -26.56 19.66 -18.75
CA ARG A 377 -27.60 18.86 -19.41
C ARG A 377 -28.68 18.45 -18.42
N ASP A 378 -29.93 18.42 -18.86
CA ASP A 378 -31.09 18.07 -18.03
C ASP A 378 -30.96 16.70 -17.35
N GLU A 379 -30.40 15.70 -18.04
CA GLU A 379 -30.25 14.35 -17.48
C GLU A 379 -29.28 14.34 -16.28
N ILE A 380 -28.19 15.12 -16.37
CA ILE A 380 -27.20 15.26 -15.30
C ILE A 380 -27.82 16.03 -14.13
N ALA A 381 -28.58 17.09 -14.41
CA ALA A 381 -29.28 17.86 -13.40
C ALA A 381 -30.27 17.00 -12.61
N ALA A 382 -31.07 16.18 -13.31
CA ALA A 382 -32.03 15.25 -12.72
C ALA A 382 -31.34 14.18 -11.86
N GLU A 383 -30.23 13.60 -12.34
CA GLU A 383 -29.51 12.59 -11.57
C GLU A 383 -28.78 13.18 -10.35
N LEU A 384 -28.21 14.38 -10.45
CA LEU A 384 -27.64 15.09 -9.30
C LEU A 384 -28.69 15.37 -8.23
N ALA A 385 -29.88 15.82 -8.64
CA ALA A 385 -31.02 16.02 -7.76
C ALA A 385 -31.42 14.72 -7.05
N ARG A 386 -31.56 13.63 -7.81
CA ARG A 386 -31.90 12.31 -7.24
C ARG A 386 -30.82 11.82 -6.27
N ARG A 387 -29.53 11.98 -6.61
CA ARG A 387 -28.43 11.53 -5.77
C ARG A 387 -28.28 12.34 -4.49
N VAL A 388 -28.54 13.65 -4.52
CA VAL A 388 -28.53 14.43 -3.26
C VAL A 388 -29.72 14.06 -2.38
N ASP A 389 -30.91 13.86 -2.96
CA ASP A 389 -32.11 13.45 -2.20
C ASP A 389 -31.96 12.04 -1.60
N ALA A 390 -31.20 11.16 -2.26
CA ALA A 390 -30.96 9.78 -1.85
C ALA A 390 -29.67 9.58 -1.01
N ASP A 391 -28.97 10.66 -0.64
CA ASP A 391 -27.68 10.63 0.07
C ASP A 391 -26.61 9.73 -0.61
N LEU A 392 -26.42 9.95 -1.92
CA LEU A 392 -25.48 9.19 -2.76
C LEU A 392 -24.30 10.03 -3.28
N LEU A 393 -24.24 11.32 -2.95
CA LEU A 393 -23.15 12.20 -3.39
C LEU A 393 -21.94 12.10 -2.46
N THR A 394 -20.76 12.09 -3.06
CA THR A 394 -19.49 12.03 -2.32
C THR A 394 -18.79 13.39 -2.32
N ALA A 395 -17.87 13.63 -1.38
CA ALA A 395 -17.09 14.87 -1.35
C ALA A 395 -16.34 15.17 -2.67
N PRO A 396 -15.76 14.18 -3.39
CA PRO A 396 -15.23 14.38 -4.75
C PRO A 396 -16.26 14.86 -5.78
N ASP A 397 -17.51 14.40 -5.71
CA ASP A 397 -18.56 14.85 -6.64
C ASP A 397 -18.89 16.33 -6.41
N VAL A 398 -19.01 16.73 -5.14
CA VAL A 398 -19.26 18.13 -4.77
C VAL A 398 -18.08 19.02 -5.14
N ALA A 399 -16.84 18.55 -4.96
CA ALA A 399 -15.65 19.29 -5.39
C ALA A 399 -15.65 19.56 -6.90
N VAL A 400 -16.04 18.58 -7.72
CA VAL A 400 -16.21 18.75 -9.17
C VAL A 400 -17.34 19.75 -9.47
N LEU A 401 -18.46 19.69 -8.76
CA LEU A 401 -19.55 20.64 -8.94
C LEU A 401 -19.11 22.07 -8.67
N ILE A 402 -18.31 22.33 -7.64
CA ILE A 402 -17.79 23.67 -7.31
C ILE A 402 -16.92 24.24 -8.45
N ASP A 403 -16.29 23.38 -9.25
CA ASP A 403 -15.45 23.78 -10.40
C ASP A 403 -16.24 24.00 -11.69
N ALA A 404 -17.50 23.57 -11.77
CA ALA A 404 -18.33 23.77 -12.95
C ALA A 404 -18.62 25.27 -13.15
N ALA A 405 -17.89 25.90 -14.07
CA ALA A 405 -17.88 27.36 -14.24
C ALA A 405 -19.08 27.91 -15.01
N ASP A 406 -19.75 27.06 -15.81
CA ASP A 406 -20.87 27.51 -16.63
C ASP A 406 -22.09 27.87 -15.75
N PRO A 407 -22.71 29.06 -15.92
CA PRO A 407 -23.80 29.52 -15.07
C PRO A 407 -25.03 28.60 -15.01
N THR A 408 -25.23 27.74 -16.02
CA THR A 408 -26.32 26.75 -16.04
C THR A 408 -26.25 25.75 -14.89
N TRP A 409 -25.07 25.55 -14.28
CA TRP A 409 -24.87 24.68 -13.11
C TRP A 409 -25.34 25.30 -11.80
N ARG A 410 -25.46 26.63 -11.73
CA ARG A 410 -25.70 27.35 -10.47
C ARG A 410 -26.94 26.89 -9.68
N PRO A 411 -28.11 26.63 -10.31
CA PRO A 411 -29.28 26.17 -9.57
C PRO A 411 -29.06 24.82 -8.88
N ILE A 412 -28.44 23.85 -9.56
CA ILE A 412 -28.19 22.52 -8.98
C ILE A 412 -27.03 22.55 -7.98
N GLN A 413 -25.99 23.37 -8.21
CA GLN A 413 -24.90 23.56 -7.26
C GLN A 413 -25.43 24.09 -5.93
N LEU A 414 -26.26 25.15 -5.95
CA LEU A 414 -26.84 25.73 -4.74
C LEU A 414 -27.75 24.74 -4.02
N ARG A 415 -28.60 24.02 -4.75
CA ARG A 415 -29.44 22.95 -4.16
C ARG A 415 -28.59 21.90 -3.46
N VAL A 416 -27.53 21.40 -4.12
CA VAL A 416 -26.66 20.37 -3.54
C VAL A 416 -25.95 20.89 -2.29
N LEU A 417 -25.38 22.10 -2.33
CA LEU A 417 -24.72 22.70 -1.17
C LEU A 417 -25.69 22.94 -0.02
N ASP A 418 -26.87 23.50 -0.28
CA ASP A 418 -27.86 23.82 0.75
C ASP A 418 -28.37 22.51 1.41
N THR A 419 -28.69 21.48 0.62
CA THR A 419 -29.11 20.18 1.17
C THR A 419 -28.01 19.51 1.99
N LEU A 420 -26.77 19.45 1.49
CA LEU A 420 -25.66 18.81 2.20
C LEU A 420 -25.18 19.61 3.41
N ALA A 421 -25.33 20.93 3.42
CA ALA A 421 -25.06 21.74 4.60
C ALA A 421 -26.00 21.38 5.76
N ASP A 422 -27.26 21.10 5.43
CA ASP A 422 -28.29 20.72 6.40
C ASP A 422 -28.17 19.25 6.84
N THR A 423 -27.92 18.31 5.91
CA THR A 423 -27.90 16.87 6.21
C THR A 423 -26.51 16.32 6.57
N HIS A 424 -25.44 16.89 6.02
CA HIS A 424 -24.05 16.47 6.21
C HIS A 424 -23.10 17.65 6.50
N PRO A 425 -23.31 18.40 7.60
CA PRO A 425 -22.43 19.50 7.98
C PRO A 425 -20.97 19.05 8.12
N GLU A 426 -20.73 17.80 8.52
CA GLU A 426 -19.40 17.20 8.64
C GLU A 426 -18.64 17.00 7.33
N MET A 427 -19.34 16.99 6.19
CA MET A 427 -18.73 16.75 4.88
C MET A 427 -18.04 18.01 4.32
N GLY A 428 -18.42 19.21 4.75
CA GLY A 428 -17.88 20.49 4.25
C GLY A 428 -16.34 20.58 4.25
N PRO A 429 -15.66 20.30 5.38
CA PRO A 429 -14.18 20.27 5.42
C PRO A 429 -13.56 19.26 4.45
N SER A 430 -14.22 18.11 4.25
CA SER A 430 -13.75 17.08 3.32
C SER A 430 -13.85 17.53 1.86
N VAL A 431 -14.94 18.20 1.48
CA VAL A 431 -15.11 18.80 0.14
C VAL A 431 -13.98 19.80 -0.15
N VAL A 432 -13.74 20.70 0.80
CA VAL A 432 -12.70 21.73 0.70
C VAL A 432 -11.31 21.10 0.63
N SER A 433 -11.04 20.06 1.42
CA SER A 433 -9.79 19.31 1.35
C SER A 433 -9.59 18.61 0.01
N VAL A 434 -10.63 17.98 -0.55
CA VAL A 434 -10.55 17.31 -1.85
C VAL A 434 -10.32 18.32 -2.96
N TRP A 435 -11.03 19.45 -2.93
CA TRP A 435 -10.84 20.55 -3.88
C TRP A 435 -9.41 21.11 -3.85
N ARG A 436 -8.83 21.29 -2.67
CA ARG A 436 -7.42 21.71 -2.52
C ARG A 436 -6.44 20.73 -3.16
N GLN A 437 -6.68 19.43 -3.03
CA GLN A 437 -5.81 18.39 -3.62
C GLN A 437 -5.82 18.44 -5.15
N THR A 438 -6.92 18.87 -5.76
CA THR A 438 -7.03 19.02 -7.21
C THR A 438 -6.55 20.39 -7.73
N HIS A 439 -6.30 21.35 -6.83
CA HIS A 439 -5.85 22.72 -7.14
C HIS A 439 -4.63 23.13 -6.30
N PRO A 440 -3.47 22.47 -6.45
CA PRO A 440 -2.30 22.73 -5.62
C PRO A 440 -1.73 24.15 -5.78
N ASP A 441 -1.98 24.80 -6.91
CA ASP A 441 -1.49 26.16 -7.22
C ASP A 441 -2.39 27.27 -6.65
N GLN A 442 -3.54 26.92 -6.06
CA GLN A 442 -4.47 27.88 -5.47
C GLN A 442 -4.15 28.11 -3.98
N SER A 443 -4.47 29.31 -3.48
CA SER A 443 -4.29 29.61 -2.06
C SER A 443 -5.17 28.70 -1.20
N PRO A 444 -4.64 28.17 -0.08
CA PRO A 444 -5.41 27.29 0.77
C PRO A 444 -6.60 28.05 1.36
N PRO A 445 -7.75 27.39 1.53
CA PRO A 445 -8.90 27.97 2.21
C PRO A 445 -8.52 28.35 3.64
N GLU A 446 -8.82 29.58 4.03
CA GLU A 446 -8.52 30.10 5.37
C GLU A 446 -9.72 29.86 6.28
N LEU A 447 -9.46 29.59 7.56
CA LEU A 447 -10.49 29.39 8.57
C LEU A 447 -10.19 30.26 9.78
N GLU A 448 -11.10 31.17 10.07
CA GLU A 448 -11.07 32.01 11.25
C GLU A 448 -12.08 31.51 12.27
N THR A 449 -11.68 31.46 13.53
CA THR A 449 -12.56 31.09 14.64
C THR A 449 -12.45 32.13 15.76
N ARG A 450 -13.57 32.47 16.39
CA ARG A 450 -13.69 33.33 17.56
C ARG A 450 -14.50 32.62 18.63
N ARG A 451 -14.26 32.95 19.89
CA ARG A 451 -14.99 32.42 21.04
C ARG A 451 -15.55 33.58 21.86
N ASN A 452 -16.81 33.45 22.28
CA ASN A 452 -17.48 34.35 23.21
C ASN A 452 -18.30 33.52 24.22
N GLY A 453 -18.90 34.17 25.21
CA GLY A 453 -19.69 33.53 26.26
C GLY A 453 -18.86 32.96 27.41
N ALA A 454 -19.54 32.66 28.52
CA ALA A 454 -18.89 32.11 29.72
C ALA A 454 -18.44 30.66 29.50
N ASP A 455 -17.49 30.16 30.29
CA ASP A 455 -16.96 28.80 30.12
C ASP A 455 -18.02 27.68 30.20
N HIS A 456 -19.11 27.93 30.92
CA HIS A 456 -20.24 27.00 31.06
C HIS A 456 -21.30 27.12 29.95
N HIS A 457 -21.21 28.16 29.11
CA HIS A 457 -22.02 28.35 27.89
C HIS A 457 -21.16 28.98 26.78
N PRO A 458 -20.15 28.26 26.27
CA PRO A 458 -19.28 28.80 25.25
C PRO A 458 -20.03 28.91 23.93
N LEU A 459 -19.74 29.98 23.20
CA LEU A 459 -20.24 30.22 21.86
C LEU A 459 -19.06 30.44 20.93
N PHE A 460 -19.08 29.75 19.80
CA PHE A 460 -18.03 29.82 18.80
C PHE A 460 -18.60 30.43 17.53
N ALA A 461 -17.85 31.35 16.95
CA ALA A 461 -18.11 31.86 15.61
C ALA A 461 -16.98 31.41 14.69
N ALA A 462 -17.28 30.98 13.48
CA ALA A 462 -16.27 30.64 12.49
C ALA A 462 -16.60 31.26 11.13
N ARG A 463 -15.58 31.50 10.33
CA ARG A 463 -15.68 31.97 8.95
C ARG A 463 -14.60 31.29 8.12
N ALA A 464 -14.97 30.80 6.95
CA ALA A 464 -14.00 30.29 5.98
C ALA A 464 -13.90 31.23 4.76
N THR A 465 -12.72 31.26 4.15
CA THR A 465 -12.45 31.99 2.91
C THR A 465 -12.07 30.98 1.83
N HIS A 466 -12.78 31.00 0.70
CA HIS A 466 -12.54 30.10 -0.43
C HIS A 466 -12.35 30.90 -1.71
N ARG A 467 -11.25 30.68 -2.43
CA ARG A 467 -10.87 31.45 -3.64
C ARG A 467 -10.93 32.98 -3.43
N SER A 468 -10.43 33.44 -2.29
CA SER A 468 -10.42 34.85 -1.88
C SER A 468 -11.80 35.48 -1.63
N ILE A 469 -12.87 34.67 -1.58
CA ILE A 469 -14.21 35.11 -1.19
C ILE A 469 -14.48 34.64 0.24
N ARG A 470 -14.80 35.58 1.13
CA ARG A 470 -15.13 35.30 2.53
C ARG A 470 -16.59 34.86 2.64
N GLY A 471 -16.82 33.72 3.27
CA GLY A 471 -18.15 33.32 3.70
C GLY A 471 -18.66 34.16 4.87
N PRO A 472 -19.97 34.12 5.16
CA PRO A 472 -20.52 34.76 6.36
C PRO A 472 -20.01 34.06 7.63
N TRP A 473 -20.07 34.78 8.74
CA TRP A 473 -19.85 34.19 10.05
C TRP A 473 -20.96 33.19 10.38
N THR A 474 -20.58 32.01 10.85
CA THR A 474 -21.49 30.99 11.39
C THR A 474 -21.25 30.83 12.88
N THR A 475 -22.30 30.64 13.67
CA THR A 475 -22.17 30.49 15.12
C THR A 475 -22.71 29.14 15.61
N ALA A 476 -22.08 28.56 16.62
CA ALA A 476 -22.54 27.33 17.27
C ALA A 476 -22.03 27.23 18.72
N ALA A 477 -22.72 26.42 19.54
CA ALA A 477 -22.33 26.14 20.92
C ALA A 477 -21.01 25.34 21.04
N ALA A 478 -20.51 24.79 19.94
CA ALA A 478 -19.23 24.08 19.88
C ALA A 478 -18.42 24.54 18.66
N LYS A 479 -17.09 24.52 18.81
CA LYS A 479 -16.14 24.95 17.78
C LYS A 479 -16.31 24.20 16.45
N LYS A 480 -16.37 22.87 16.51
CA LYS A 480 -16.40 22.02 15.32
C LYS A 480 -17.66 22.22 14.44
N PRO A 481 -18.89 22.28 14.99
CA PRO A 481 -20.07 22.65 14.20
C PRO A 481 -20.01 24.05 13.58
N ALA A 482 -19.46 25.04 14.29
CA ALA A 482 -19.28 26.39 13.73
C ALA A 482 -18.36 26.33 12.50
N GLU A 483 -17.21 25.66 12.63
CA GLU A 483 -16.26 25.49 11.53
C GLU A 483 -16.86 24.70 10.36
N GLN A 484 -17.58 23.62 10.61
CA GLN A 484 -18.28 22.84 9.59
C GLN A 484 -19.26 23.69 8.77
N ALA A 485 -20.12 24.45 9.46
CA ALA A 485 -21.04 25.37 8.81
C ALA A 485 -20.29 26.47 8.02
N ALA A 486 -19.17 26.97 8.54
CA ALA A 486 -18.37 28.00 7.87
C ALA A 486 -17.81 27.53 6.52
N HIS A 487 -17.40 26.26 6.39
CA HIS A 487 -16.91 25.71 5.11
C HIS A 487 -18.01 25.69 4.05
N TRP A 488 -19.21 25.22 4.40
CA TRP A 488 -20.36 25.24 3.49
C TRP A 488 -20.77 26.66 3.10
N ALA A 489 -20.81 27.57 4.08
CA ALA A 489 -21.15 28.96 3.86
C ALA A 489 -20.14 29.66 2.92
N ALA A 490 -18.85 29.36 3.04
CA ALA A 490 -17.82 29.88 2.14
C ALA A 490 -17.92 29.33 0.72
N LEU A 491 -18.20 28.04 0.54
CA LEU A 491 -18.44 27.44 -0.77
C LEU A 491 -19.66 28.08 -1.45
N ARG A 492 -20.74 28.27 -0.70
CA ARG A 492 -21.96 28.93 -1.18
C ARG A 492 -21.72 30.39 -1.56
N ALA A 493 -21.02 31.15 -0.71
CA ALA A 493 -20.62 32.53 -0.97
C ALA A 493 -19.78 32.65 -2.25
N GLN A 494 -18.84 31.72 -2.45
CA GLN A 494 -18.02 31.66 -3.66
C GLN A 494 -18.85 31.42 -4.93
N LEU A 495 -19.84 30.53 -4.90
CA LEU A 495 -20.71 30.26 -6.07
C LEU A 495 -21.60 31.45 -6.43
N LEU A 496 -22.02 32.22 -5.43
CA LEU A 496 -22.83 33.43 -5.59
C LEU A 496 -22.00 34.65 -5.98
N GLY A 497 -20.68 34.62 -5.74
CA GLY A 497 -19.81 35.79 -5.89
C GLY A 497 -20.05 36.86 -4.83
N THR A 498 -20.58 36.46 -3.66
CA THR A 498 -20.91 37.37 -2.55
C THR A 498 -19.80 37.30 -1.50
N ASP A 499 -19.08 38.39 -1.30
CA ASP A 499 -18.06 38.49 -0.25
C ASP A 499 -18.67 39.04 1.04
N HIS A 500 -18.30 38.47 2.18
CA HIS A 500 -18.77 38.86 3.52
C HIS A 500 -17.61 39.47 4.34
N PRO A 501 -17.36 40.78 4.21
CA PRO A 501 -16.20 41.45 4.81
C PRO A 501 -16.33 41.74 6.30
N ASP A 502 -17.44 41.35 6.94
CA ASP A 502 -17.77 41.74 8.30
C ASP A 502 -16.63 41.41 9.27
N PRO A 503 -16.07 42.42 9.98
CA PRO A 503 -14.87 42.21 10.77
C PRO A 503 -15.12 41.34 12.01
N GLU A 504 -16.34 41.38 12.55
CA GLU A 504 -16.75 40.67 13.76
C GLU A 504 -18.03 39.86 13.52
N PRO A 505 -18.18 38.69 14.15
CA PRO A 505 -19.41 37.92 14.10
C PRO A 505 -20.53 38.60 14.89
N GLU A 506 -21.76 38.49 14.39
CA GLU A 506 -22.94 38.81 15.18
C GLU A 506 -23.18 37.71 16.23
N TRP A 507 -23.01 38.06 17.50
CA TRP A 507 -23.25 37.14 18.60
C TRP A 507 -24.73 37.12 18.97
N PRO A 508 -25.41 35.95 18.98
CA PRO A 508 -26.76 35.83 19.50
C PRO A 508 -26.86 36.35 20.94
N ALA A 509 -27.94 37.07 21.24
CA ALA A 509 -28.18 37.67 22.54
C ALA A 509 -28.16 36.61 23.65
N ALA A 510 -27.47 36.90 24.76
CA ALA A 510 -27.44 36.01 25.91
C ALA A 510 -28.86 35.77 26.43
N PRO A 511 -29.26 34.53 26.74
CA PRO A 511 -30.56 34.27 27.36
C PRO A 511 -30.65 35.04 28.68
N GLN A 512 -31.63 35.94 28.80
CA GLN A 512 -31.91 36.65 30.04
C GLN A 512 -32.39 35.63 31.09
N ASN A 513 -31.57 35.35 32.09
CA ASN A 513 -32.00 34.55 33.24
C ASN A 513 -33.06 35.34 34.02
N PRO A 514 -34.25 34.77 34.34
CA PRO A 514 -35.21 35.41 35.22
C PRO A 514 -34.57 35.62 36.60
N GLN A 515 -34.59 36.87 37.06
CA GLN A 515 -33.94 37.31 38.29
C GLN A 515 -34.68 36.71 39.51
N ALA A 516 -34.04 35.79 40.23
CA ALA A 516 -34.57 35.23 41.47
C ALA A 516 -34.60 36.31 42.58
N PRO A 517 -35.63 36.35 43.44
CA PRO A 517 -35.74 37.36 44.48
C PRO A 517 -34.68 37.16 45.58
N ALA A 518 -34.17 38.27 46.10
CA ALA A 518 -33.11 38.29 47.12
C ALA A 518 -33.59 37.66 48.45
N PRO A 519 -32.76 36.83 49.11
CA PRO A 519 -33.07 36.32 50.45
C PRO A 519 -32.71 37.36 51.53
N PRO A 520 -33.41 37.37 52.69
CA PRO A 520 -33.14 38.28 53.79
C PRO A 520 -31.90 37.88 54.61
N ALA A 521 -31.41 38.85 55.38
CA ALA A 521 -30.15 38.86 56.11
C ALA A 521 -30.05 37.83 57.26
N SER A 522 -28.80 37.49 57.55
CA SER A 522 -28.21 36.47 58.42
C SER A 522 -28.61 36.44 59.90
N GLU A 523 -28.65 35.22 60.46
CA GLU A 523 -28.27 34.91 61.86
C GLU A 523 -27.26 33.74 61.90
N ASP A 524 -26.50 33.70 62.99
CA ASP A 524 -25.18 33.10 63.30
C ASP A 524 -24.78 31.70 62.77
N PRO A 525 -23.46 31.41 62.66
CA PRO A 525 -22.93 30.15 62.16
C PRO A 525 -22.85 29.09 63.27
N GLY A 526 -23.64 28.03 63.12
CA GLY A 526 -23.43 26.76 63.84
C GLY A 526 -22.09 26.10 63.48
N PRO A 527 -21.62 25.13 64.29
CA PRO A 527 -20.23 24.67 64.30
C PRO A 527 -19.80 24.11 62.94
N VAL A 528 -18.59 24.48 62.52
CA VAL A 528 -17.92 23.99 61.32
C VAL A 528 -17.75 22.48 61.42
N ILE A 529 -18.62 21.75 60.74
CA ILE A 529 -18.37 20.35 60.40
C ILE A 529 -17.21 20.37 59.39
N PRO A 530 -16.09 19.66 59.64
CA PRO A 530 -15.02 19.57 58.66
C PRO A 530 -15.60 18.99 57.37
N ARG A 531 -15.49 19.73 56.26
CA ARG A 531 -15.73 19.14 54.93
C ARG A 531 -14.77 17.95 54.81
N PRO A 532 -15.25 16.77 54.37
CA PRO A 532 -14.34 15.69 54.07
C PRO A 532 -13.37 16.17 52.99
N PRO A 533 -12.14 15.65 52.95
CA PRO A 533 -11.27 15.85 51.78
C PRO A 533 -12.07 15.44 50.55
N HIS A 534 -11.92 16.17 49.44
CA HIS A 534 -12.54 15.79 48.17
C HIS A 534 -12.25 14.31 47.92
N ASP A 535 -13.28 13.48 48.08
CA ASP A 535 -13.27 12.09 47.67
C ASP A 535 -13.16 12.12 46.15
N THR A 536 -11.95 11.97 45.63
CA THR A 536 -11.66 11.82 44.19
C THR A 536 -12.12 10.47 43.64
N THR A 537 -13.15 9.88 44.22
CA THR A 537 -13.60 8.52 43.92
C THR A 537 -15.12 8.45 43.97
N THR A 538 -15.78 9.11 43.01
CA THR A 538 -17.19 8.82 42.68
C THR A 538 -17.46 8.88 41.16
N LEU A 539 -17.20 7.74 40.50
CA LEU A 539 -18.10 6.94 39.66
C LEU A 539 -18.96 7.53 38.50
N THR A 540 -18.86 8.80 38.08
CA THR A 540 -19.81 9.36 37.06
C THR A 540 -19.18 10.11 35.87
N ALA A 541 -17.97 9.76 35.41
CA ALA A 541 -17.19 10.62 34.50
C ALA A 541 -17.02 10.14 33.05
N PHE A 542 -17.82 9.20 32.55
CA PHE A 542 -17.84 8.89 31.12
C PHE A 542 -19.26 9.10 30.58
N ASN A 543 -19.42 10.11 29.73
CA ASN A 543 -20.70 10.42 29.07
C ASN A 543 -20.98 9.39 27.97
N LEU A 544 -21.39 8.18 28.38
CA LEU A 544 -21.60 7.02 27.53
C LEU A 544 -23.04 7.01 26.99
N ASP A 545 -23.19 6.59 25.74
CA ASP A 545 -24.46 6.53 25.01
C ASP A 545 -24.52 5.15 24.33
N GLU A 546 -25.57 4.37 24.57
CA GLU A 546 -25.72 3.00 24.04
C GLU A 546 -25.64 2.95 22.51
N ALA A 547 -26.03 4.01 21.80
CA ALA A 547 -25.85 4.10 20.34
C ALA A 547 -24.37 4.08 19.90
N LYS A 548 -23.42 4.36 20.80
CA LYS A 548 -21.98 4.38 20.55
C LYS A 548 -21.27 3.07 20.91
N LYS A 549 -21.94 2.13 21.60
CA LYS A 549 -21.33 0.88 22.08
C LYS A 549 -20.84 -0.02 20.95
N SER A 550 -21.63 -0.16 19.89
CA SER A 550 -21.23 -0.94 18.69
C SER A 550 -19.99 -0.35 18.00
N LYS A 551 -19.87 0.98 17.94
CA LYS A 551 -18.70 1.68 17.40
C LYS A 551 -17.50 1.65 18.34
N ALA A 552 -17.72 1.57 19.65
CA ALA A 552 -16.66 1.40 20.64
C ALA A 552 -16.01 0.01 20.54
N LEU A 553 -16.81 -1.03 20.33
CA LEU A 553 -16.33 -2.42 20.23
C LEU A 553 -15.64 -2.75 18.90
N SER A 554 -15.81 -1.94 17.85
CA SER A 554 -15.12 -2.15 16.56
C SER A 554 -13.63 -1.75 16.60
N ASN A 555 -13.25 -0.82 17.47
CA ASN A 555 -11.84 -0.51 17.77
C ASN A 555 -11.67 -0.12 19.26
N PRO A 556 -11.68 -1.11 20.17
CA PRO A 556 -11.74 -0.88 21.61
C PRO A 556 -10.59 -0.02 22.17
N THR A 557 -9.37 -0.30 21.72
CA THR A 557 -8.17 0.36 22.23
C THR A 557 -8.13 1.84 21.83
N ALA A 558 -8.39 2.16 20.56
CA ALA A 558 -8.40 3.54 20.09
C ALA A 558 -9.58 4.33 20.67
N TRP A 559 -10.70 3.64 20.90
CA TRP A 559 -11.86 4.25 21.50
C TRP A 559 -11.63 4.61 22.98
N LEU A 560 -11.01 3.73 23.79
CA LEU A 560 -10.65 4.05 25.18
C LEU A 560 -9.65 5.22 25.28
N MET A 561 -8.68 5.29 24.37
CA MET A 561 -7.74 6.43 24.29
C MET A 561 -8.50 7.74 24.02
N SER A 562 -9.44 7.70 23.07
CA SER A 562 -10.31 8.84 22.74
C SER A 562 -11.26 9.19 23.88
N LEU A 563 -11.79 8.18 24.59
CA LEU A 563 -12.67 8.36 25.74
C LEU A 563 -11.93 9.07 26.87
N ALA A 564 -10.71 8.64 27.20
CA ALA A 564 -9.86 9.27 28.20
C ALA A 564 -9.60 10.74 27.86
N GLN A 565 -9.19 11.00 26.62
CA GLN A 565 -8.90 12.34 26.13
C GLN A 565 -10.14 13.26 26.18
N ASN A 566 -11.31 12.76 25.75
CA ASN A 566 -12.55 13.54 25.72
C ASN A 566 -13.12 13.84 27.11
N ASN A 567 -12.75 13.06 28.14
CA ASN A 567 -13.19 13.25 29.52
C ASN A 567 -12.05 13.79 30.42
N HIS A 568 -10.97 14.30 29.81
CA HIS A 568 -9.81 14.87 30.50
C HIS A 568 -9.16 13.93 31.54
N GLN A 569 -9.15 12.63 31.25
CA GLN A 569 -8.51 11.60 32.08
C GLN A 569 -7.12 11.24 31.54
N ALA A 570 -6.27 10.68 32.41
CA ALA A 570 -5.03 10.05 31.98
C ALA A 570 -5.31 8.91 30.97
N PRO A 571 -4.43 8.68 29.98
CA PRO A 571 -4.63 7.65 28.98
C PRO A 571 -4.69 6.26 29.64
N PRO A 572 -5.40 5.29 29.03
CA PRO A 572 -5.45 3.93 29.55
C PRO A 572 -4.05 3.29 29.60
N GLU A 573 -3.74 2.67 30.72
CA GLU A 573 -2.49 1.94 30.95
C GLU A 573 -2.74 0.44 30.86
N TRP A 574 -1.79 -0.30 30.29
CA TRP A 574 -1.87 -1.76 30.20
C TRP A 574 -0.72 -2.42 30.94
N GLU A 575 -1.05 -3.26 31.90
CA GLU A 575 -0.15 -4.24 32.47
C GLU A 575 -0.29 -5.55 31.71
N ILE A 576 0.82 -6.13 31.27
CA ILE A 576 0.82 -7.35 30.46
C ILE A 576 1.71 -8.37 31.13
N ARG A 577 1.13 -9.53 31.43
CA ARG A 577 1.84 -10.71 31.91
C ARG A 577 1.85 -11.77 30.84
N THR A 578 2.92 -12.54 30.80
CA THR A 578 3.09 -13.64 29.85
C THR A 578 3.44 -14.88 30.63
N ASP A 579 2.60 -15.89 30.49
CA ASP A 579 2.75 -17.20 31.14
C ASP A 579 2.73 -18.31 30.06
N GLY A 580 3.22 -19.49 30.41
CA GLY A 580 3.27 -20.64 29.49
C GLY A 580 4.59 -20.79 28.72
N PRO A 581 4.77 -21.92 27.99
CA PRO A 581 6.01 -22.20 27.29
C PRO A 581 6.18 -21.33 26.04
N ALA A 582 7.42 -21.05 25.63
CA ALA A 582 7.73 -20.13 24.52
C ALA A 582 7.06 -20.48 23.18
N HIS A 583 6.67 -21.74 22.98
CA HIS A 583 5.96 -22.23 21.78
C HIS A 583 4.43 -22.12 21.88
N ALA A 584 3.88 -21.76 23.03
CA ALA A 584 2.46 -21.52 23.26
C ALA A 584 2.26 -20.44 24.34
N PRO A 585 2.73 -19.20 24.10
CA PRO A 585 2.65 -18.14 25.09
C PRO A 585 1.20 -17.72 25.32
N HIS A 586 0.85 -17.52 26.59
CA HIS A 586 -0.42 -16.98 27.01
C HIS A 586 -0.20 -15.57 27.55
N PHE A 587 -0.95 -14.60 27.03
CA PHE A 587 -0.84 -13.20 27.41
C PHE A 587 -2.08 -12.79 28.18
N THR A 588 -1.88 -12.36 29.41
CA THR A 588 -2.90 -11.71 30.24
C THR A 588 -2.65 -10.22 30.19
N ALA A 589 -3.63 -9.44 29.72
CA ALA A 589 -3.56 -7.98 29.73
C ALA A 589 -4.62 -7.41 30.66
N THR A 590 -4.21 -6.51 31.55
CA THR A 590 -5.11 -5.71 32.39
C THR A 590 -5.03 -4.27 31.94
N VAL A 591 -6.16 -3.68 31.57
CA VAL A 591 -6.28 -2.26 31.24
C VAL A 591 -6.77 -1.49 32.46
N HIS A 592 -6.20 -0.31 32.70
CA HIS A 592 -6.57 0.61 33.77
C HIS A 592 -6.95 1.96 33.17
N LEU A 593 -8.14 2.47 33.48
CA LEU A 593 -8.57 3.81 33.07
C LEU A 593 -9.49 4.43 34.12
N ALA A 594 -9.10 5.59 34.66
CA ALA A 594 -9.89 6.38 35.62
C ALA A 594 -10.47 5.55 36.79
N GLY A 595 -9.67 4.62 37.35
CA GLY A 595 -10.08 3.73 38.45
C GLY A 595 -10.89 2.49 38.03
N HIS A 596 -11.18 2.32 36.74
CA HIS A 596 -11.79 1.10 36.20
C HIS A 596 -10.74 0.18 35.60
N THR A 597 -10.94 -1.12 35.79
CA THR A 597 -10.01 -2.14 35.30
C THR A 597 -10.74 -3.31 34.68
N ALA A 598 -10.18 -3.87 33.61
CA ALA A 598 -10.62 -5.15 33.07
C ALA A 598 -9.42 -5.96 32.60
N THR A 599 -9.52 -7.28 32.74
CA THR A 599 -8.48 -8.23 32.39
C THR A 599 -9.00 -9.20 31.35
N ALA A 600 -8.18 -9.51 30.35
CA ALA A 600 -8.47 -10.55 29.37
C ALA A 600 -7.22 -11.29 28.94
N ASP A 601 -7.44 -12.54 28.54
CA ASP A 601 -6.39 -13.45 28.12
C ASP A 601 -6.46 -13.75 26.62
N ALA A 602 -5.30 -13.90 25.97
CA ALA A 602 -5.22 -14.31 24.58
C ALA A 602 -3.88 -14.98 24.23
N THR A 603 -3.80 -15.58 23.03
CA THR A 603 -2.58 -16.21 22.49
C THR A 603 -1.57 -15.22 21.90
N THR A 604 -1.94 -13.93 21.78
CA THR A 604 -1.01 -12.86 21.37
C THR A 604 -1.18 -11.63 22.24
N LYS A 605 -0.10 -10.88 22.43
CA LYS A 605 -0.07 -9.62 23.19
C LYS A 605 -1.12 -8.61 22.69
N THR A 606 -1.23 -8.44 21.37
CA THR A 606 -2.18 -7.50 20.76
C THR A 606 -3.63 -7.93 20.98
N ALA A 607 -3.93 -9.22 20.82
CA ALA A 607 -5.27 -9.74 21.07
C ALA A 607 -5.69 -9.57 22.54
N ALA A 608 -4.78 -9.82 23.50
CA ALA A 608 -5.05 -9.63 24.93
C ALA A 608 -5.33 -8.15 25.26
N LYS A 609 -4.56 -7.21 24.68
CA LYS A 609 -4.81 -5.76 24.85
C LYS A 609 -6.17 -5.33 24.27
N THR A 610 -6.54 -5.82 23.09
CA THR A 610 -7.84 -5.49 22.47
C THR A 610 -9.01 -6.11 23.23
N ALA A 611 -8.86 -7.36 23.70
CA ALA A 611 -9.90 -8.05 24.46
C ALA A 611 -10.13 -7.41 25.84
N SER A 612 -9.05 -7.03 26.55
CA SER A 612 -9.15 -6.33 27.84
C SER A 612 -9.77 -4.93 27.67
N ALA A 613 -9.45 -4.23 26.58
CA ALA A 613 -10.09 -2.97 26.22
C ALA A 613 -11.60 -3.15 25.95
N ALA A 614 -11.99 -4.17 25.19
CA ALA A 614 -13.40 -4.48 24.93
C ALA A 614 -14.15 -4.81 26.23
N ALA A 615 -13.57 -5.65 27.09
CA ALA A 615 -14.13 -6.00 28.40
C ALA A 615 -14.31 -4.77 29.30
N LEU A 616 -13.35 -3.83 29.27
CA LEU A 616 -13.47 -2.58 30.02
C LEU A 616 -14.59 -1.70 29.47
N ILE A 617 -14.72 -1.59 28.14
CA ILE A 617 -15.82 -0.87 27.50
C ILE A 617 -17.16 -1.47 27.92
N GLU A 618 -17.31 -2.79 27.82
CA GLU A 618 -18.55 -3.48 28.24
C GLU A 618 -18.87 -3.21 29.72
N ALA A 619 -17.87 -3.27 30.61
CA ALA A 619 -18.05 -2.98 32.02
C ALA A 619 -18.42 -1.52 32.31
N LEU A 620 -17.89 -0.57 31.52
CA LEU A 620 -18.23 0.85 31.62
C LEU A 620 -19.68 1.12 31.18
N PHE A 621 -20.14 0.46 30.12
CA PHE A 621 -21.54 0.55 29.66
C PHE A 621 -22.52 -0.22 30.55
N ALA A 622 -22.10 -1.32 31.19
CA ALA A 622 -22.97 -2.10 32.09
C ALA A 622 -23.21 -1.45 33.46
N ARG A 623 -22.47 -0.39 33.80
CA ARG A 623 -22.59 0.37 35.06
C ARG A 623 -23.39 1.68 34.92
N GLN A 624 -23.97 1.96 33.75
CA GLN A 624 -24.89 3.07 33.53
C GLN A 624 -26.30 2.80 34.06
#